data_AF-A0A699WMU0-F1
#
_entry.id   AF-A0A699WMU0-F1
#
_cell.length_a   1.000
_cell.length_b   1.000
_cell.length_c   1.000
_cell.angle_alpha   90.00
_cell.angle_beta   90.00
_cell.angle_gamma   90.00
#
_symmetry.space_group_name_H-M   'P 1'
#
loop_
_entity.id
_entity.type
_entity.pdbx_description
1 polymer ?
#
loop_
_entity_poly.entity_id
_entity_poly.type
_entity_poly.pdbx_seq_one_letter_code
_entity_poly.pdbx_strand_id
1 'polypeptide(L)'
;GKGILVEEPKPLKKKQQIEQDEQYARELHPELNKDIDWDEAIDHVKKKAKEDPTVKRYQVLKGKPQTEAQGRKNMMMYLKNVVGFKMDYLKGMSYDDIRPIFEAKFNPNVAFLLKTKEQIEEDENRALQKINET
;
A
#
# COMPACT_ATOMS: atom_id res chain seq x y z
N GLY A 1 66.76 10.18 32.98
CA GLY A 1 65.51 10.94 32.89
C GLY A 1 64.46 10.26 33.73
N LYS A 2 63.70 11.02 34.53
CA LYS A 2 62.57 10.50 35.32
C LYS A 2 61.39 10.27 34.37
N GLY A 3 61.05 9.01 34.11
CA GLY A 3 59.82 8.66 33.39
C GLY A 3 58.62 8.89 34.32
N ILE A 4 57.74 9.81 33.95
CA ILE A 4 56.46 10.00 34.63
C ILE A 4 55.59 8.81 34.20
N LEU A 5 55.32 7.92 35.16
CA LEU A 5 54.37 6.82 34.99
C LEU A 5 52.98 7.45 34.86
N VAL A 6 52.52 7.67 33.63
CA VAL A 6 51.12 8.00 33.36
C VAL A 6 50.34 6.72 33.64
N GLU A 7 49.70 6.65 34.80
CA GLU A 7 48.73 5.59 35.10
C GLU A 7 47.63 5.62 34.05
N GLU A 8 47.45 4.50 33.35
CA GLU A 8 46.28 4.31 32.50
C GLU A 8 45.01 4.43 33.35
N PRO A 9 44.03 5.24 32.93
CA PRO A 9 42.82 5.46 33.72
C PRO A 9 42.09 4.12 33.91
N LYS A 10 41.81 3.76 35.17
CA LYS A 10 41.06 2.56 35.57
C LYS A 10 39.85 2.33 34.66
N PRO A 11 39.58 1.08 34.23
CA PRO A 11 38.40 0.78 33.43
C PRO A 11 37.15 0.97 34.30
N LEU A 12 36.51 2.12 34.17
CA LEU A 12 35.21 2.40 34.77
C LEU A 12 34.17 1.48 34.13
N LYS A 13 33.30 0.96 35.00
CA LYS A 13 32.42 -0.18 34.77
C LYS A 13 31.48 0.09 33.60
N LYS A 14 31.47 -0.79 32.58
CA LYS A 14 30.56 -0.76 31.41
C LYS A 14 29.09 -0.46 31.76
N LYS A 15 28.62 -0.89 32.92
CA LYS A 15 27.25 -0.67 33.40
C LYS A 15 26.94 0.81 33.69
N GLN A 16 27.89 1.55 34.26
CA GLN A 16 27.70 2.98 34.53
C GLN A 16 27.70 3.80 33.24
N GLN A 17 28.51 3.39 32.26
CA GLN A 17 28.53 4.05 30.95
C GLN A 17 27.20 3.84 30.21
N ILE A 18 26.65 2.62 30.22
CA ILE A 18 25.34 2.32 29.62
C ILE A 18 24.22 3.14 30.28
N GLU A 19 24.24 3.29 31.60
CA GLU A 19 23.23 4.07 32.33
C GLU A 19 23.29 5.57 32.00
N GLN A 20 24.50 6.12 31.82
CA GLN A 20 24.70 7.49 31.36
C GLN A 20 24.25 7.68 29.92
N ASP A 21 24.59 6.76 29.01
CA ASP A 21 24.17 6.80 27.62
C ASP A 21 22.64 6.67 27.49
N GLU A 22 22.01 5.88 28.36
CA GLU A 22 20.56 5.70 28.41
C GLU A 22 19.84 6.95 28.96
N GLN A 23 20.38 7.59 30.01
CA GLN A 23 19.87 8.87 30.49
C GLN A 23 20.03 9.98 29.44
N TYR A 24 21.18 10.03 28.78
CA TYR A 24 21.45 10.99 27.71
C TYR A 24 20.46 10.81 26.54
N ALA A 25 20.18 9.58 26.12
CA ALA A 25 19.17 9.30 25.10
C ALA A 25 17.75 9.71 25.54
N ARG A 26 17.40 9.55 26.82
CA ARG A 26 16.10 9.97 27.38
C ARG A 26 15.94 11.49 27.45
N GLU A 27 17.02 12.26 27.64
CA GLU A 27 17.00 13.73 27.62
C GLU A 27 17.01 14.31 26.19
N LEU A 28 17.73 13.66 25.26
CA LEU A 28 17.81 14.10 23.86
C LEU A 28 16.48 13.94 23.09
N HIS A 29 15.71 12.91 23.43
CA HIS A 29 14.45 12.57 22.77
C HIS A 29 13.37 13.68 22.85
N PRO A 30 13.09 14.30 24.03
CA PRO A 30 12.18 15.43 24.13
C PRO A 30 12.76 16.76 23.61
N GLU A 31 14.08 16.94 23.59
CA GLU A 31 14.70 18.13 22.98
C GLU A 31 14.53 18.14 21.46
N LEU A 32 14.81 17.02 20.78
CA LEU A 32 14.63 16.91 19.33
C LEU A 32 13.16 17.01 18.91
N ASN A 33 12.22 16.60 19.77
CA ASN A 33 10.78 16.64 19.47
C ASN A 33 10.13 18.03 19.64
N LYS A 34 10.80 19.01 20.28
CA LYS A 34 10.24 20.36 20.49
C LYS A 34 10.31 21.27 19.27
N ASP A 35 11.26 21.01 18.38
CA ASP A 35 11.55 21.88 17.23
C ASP A 35 11.14 21.26 15.88
N ILE A 36 10.63 20.02 15.87
CA ILE A 36 10.12 19.38 14.65
C ILE A 36 8.61 19.61 14.55
N ASP A 37 8.21 20.46 13.60
CA ASP A 37 6.83 20.51 13.15
C ASP A 37 6.51 19.20 12.41
N TRP A 38 5.89 18.27 13.14
CA TRP A 38 5.51 16.96 12.61
C TRP A 38 4.47 17.06 11.50
N ASP A 39 3.62 18.09 11.50
CA ASP A 39 2.66 18.32 10.42
C ASP A 39 3.39 18.77 9.14
N GLU A 40 4.38 19.67 9.27
CA GLU A 40 5.25 20.06 8.15
C GLU A 40 6.06 18.88 7.61
N ALA A 41 6.62 18.03 8.49
CA ALA A 41 7.38 16.84 8.10
C ALA A 41 6.49 15.85 7.33
N ILE A 42 5.26 15.60 7.80
CA ILE A 42 4.28 14.75 7.13
C ILE A 42 3.87 15.34 5.77
N ASP A 43 3.62 16.64 5.70
CA ASP A 43 3.24 17.30 4.45
C ASP A 43 4.39 17.31 3.44
N HIS A 44 5.63 17.46 3.88
CA HIS A 44 6.82 17.33 3.04
C HIS A 44 6.94 15.92 2.45
N VAL A 45 6.70 14.88 3.26
CA VAL A 45 6.68 13.48 2.80
C VAL A 45 5.56 13.25 1.78
N LYS A 46 4.34 13.75 2.06
CA LYS A 46 3.21 13.66 1.13
C LYS A 46 3.49 14.40 -0.18
N LYS A 47 4.15 15.57 -0.12
CA LYS A 47 4.53 16.35 -1.30
C LYS A 47 5.56 15.60 -2.15
N LYS A 48 6.61 15.03 -1.53
CA LYS A 48 7.59 14.18 -2.23
C LYS A 48 6.95 12.93 -2.83
N ALA A 49 6.01 12.30 -2.12
CA ALA A 49 5.27 11.15 -2.64
C ALA A 49 4.41 11.52 -3.86
N LYS A 50 3.77 12.70 -3.87
CA LYS A 50 3.04 13.21 -5.06
C LYS A 50 3.98 13.60 -6.21
N GLU A 51 5.21 14.00 -5.89
CA GLU A 51 6.21 14.38 -6.88
C GLU A 51 6.96 13.20 -7.50
N ASP A 52 6.90 12.03 -6.84
CA ASP A 52 7.49 10.78 -7.30
C ASP A 52 7.08 10.46 -8.75
N PRO A 53 8.05 10.22 -9.66
CA PRO A 53 7.76 9.96 -11.06
C PRO A 53 6.83 8.76 -11.29
N THR A 54 6.88 7.75 -10.42
CA THR A 54 6.03 6.55 -10.48
C THR A 54 4.60 6.91 -10.09
N VAL A 55 4.43 7.68 -9.01
CA VAL A 55 3.12 8.16 -8.55
C VAL A 55 2.48 9.10 -9.59
N LYS A 56 3.25 10.01 -10.20
CA LYS A 56 2.78 10.87 -11.30
C LYS A 56 2.35 10.06 -12.52
N ARG A 57 3.16 9.09 -12.96
CA ARG A 57 2.82 8.21 -14.09
C ARG A 57 1.54 7.42 -13.83
N TYR A 58 1.37 6.92 -12.62
CA TYR A 58 0.16 6.20 -12.22
C TYR A 58 -1.07 7.09 -12.19
N GLN A 59 -1.00 8.31 -11.64
CA GLN A 59 -2.10 9.27 -11.66
C GLN A 59 -2.49 9.65 -13.10
N VAL A 60 -1.49 9.88 -13.96
CA VAL A 60 -1.71 10.15 -15.39
C VAL A 60 -2.32 8.94 -16.11
N LEU A 61 -1.90 7.72 -15.78
CA LEU A 61 -2.45 6.50 -16.35
C LEU A 61 -3.90 6.24 -15.88
N LYS A 62 -4.19 6.50 -14.60
CA LYS A 62 -5.53 6.41 -13.99
C LYS A 62 -6.49 7.48 -14.51
N GLY A 63 -6.00 8.68 -14.81
CA GLY A 63 -6.80 9.80 -15.31
C GLY A 63 -7.03 9.79 -16.82
N LYS A 64 -6.32 8.96 -17.59
CA LYS A 64 -6.60 8.77 -19.01
C LYS A 64 -7.89 7.95 -19.16
N PRO A 65 -8.95 8.48 -19.80
CA PRO A 65 -10.08 7.66 -20.17
C PRO A 65 -9.56 6.49 -21.00
N GLN A 66 -9.92 5.28 -20.62
CA GLN A 66 -9.57 4.10 -21.38
C GLN A 66 -10.24 4.22 -22.75
N THR A 67 -9.45 4.35 -23.82
CA THR A 67 -10.00 4.52 -25.17
C THR A 67 -10.83 3.30 -25.55
N GLU A 68 -11.84 3.46 -26.40
CA GLU A 68 -12.68 2.34 -26.85
C GLU A 68 -11.86 1.19 -27.44
N ALA A 69 -10.76 1.48 -28.13
CA ALA A 69 -9.83 0.46 -28.62
C ALA A 69 -9.14 -0.32 -27.48
N GLN A 70 -8.77 0.35 -26.39
CA GLN A 70 -8.19 -0.28 -25.21
C GLN A 70 -9.25 -1.09 -24.45
N GLY A 71 -10.44 -0.53 -24.26
CA GLY A 71 -11.59 -1.21 -23.65
C GLY A 71 -11.97 -2.46 -24.42
N ARG A 72 -12.06 -2.35 -25.76
CA ARG A 72 -12.28 -3.48 -26.67
C ARG A 72 -11.24 -4.57 -26.49
N LYS A 73 -9.94 -4.22 -26.48
CA LYS A 73 -8.85 -5.19 -26.26
C LYS A 73 -8.99 -5.92 -24.92
N ASN A 74 -9.30 -5.19 -23.86
CA ASN A 74 -9.49 -5.78 -22.53
C ASN A 74 -10.68 -6.74 -22.49
N MET A 75 -11.82 -6.35 -23.09
CA MET A 75 -13.01 -7.22 -23.18
C MET A 75 -12.71 -8.50 -23.98
N MET A 76 -12.02 -8.39 -25.11
CA MET A 76 -11.62 -9.58 -25.90
C MET A 76 -10.71 -10.51 -25.10
N MET A 77 -9.74 -9.96 -24.37
CA MET A 77 -8.84 -10.75 -23.52
C MET A 77 -9.60 -11.47 -22.40
N TYR A 78 -10.56 -10.82 -21.76
CA TYR A 78 -11.41 -11.46 -20.76
C TYR A 78 -12.22 -12.61 -21.36
N LEU A 79 -12.91 -12.35 -22.49
CA LEU A 79 -13.71 -13.37 -23.17
C LEU A 79 -12.87 -14.57 -23.62
N LYS A 80 -11.63 -14.34 -24.06
CA LYS A 80 -10.68 -15.41 -24.37
C LYS A 80 -10.30 -16.22 -23.13
N ASN A 81 -9.89 -15.54 -22.05
CA ASN A 81 -9.27 -16.21 -20.91
C ASN A 81 -10.29 -16.83 -19.96
N VAL A 82 -11.41 -16.16 -19.71
CA VAL A 82 -12.43 -16.59 -18.73
C VAL A 82 -13.48 -17.47 -19.39
N VAL A 83 -13.93 -17.10 -20.59
CA VAL A 83 -15.03 -17.78 -21.26
C VAL A 83 -14.54 -18.77 -22.33
N GLY A 84 -13.27 -18.69 -22.74
CA GLY A 84 -12.67 -19.60 -23.71
C GLY A 84 -13.02 -19.26 -25.17
N PHE A 85 -13.46 -18.02 -25.46
CA PHE A 85 -13.74 -17.64 -26.85
C PHE A 85 -12.46 -17.67 -27.70
N LYS A 86 -12.60 -18.16 -28.94
CA LYS A 86 -11.53 -18.07 -29.93
C LYS A 86 -11.28 -16.61 -30.29
N MET A 87 -10.01 -16.21 -30.32
CA MET A 87 -9.67 -14.82 -30.67
C MET A 87 -10.08 -14.45 -32.09
N ASP A 88 -10.01 -15.37 -33.04
CA ASP A 88 -10.39 -15.10 -34.44
C ASP A 88 -11.87 -14.75 -34.59
N TYR A 89 -12.73 -15.27 -33.71
CA TYR A 89 -14.15 -14.91 -33.67
C TYR A 89 -14.35 -13.46 -33.24
N LEU A 90 -13.61 -13.02 -32.21
CA LEU A 90 -13.68 -11.66 -31.68
C LEU A 90 -12.94 -10.64 -32.57
N LYS A 91 -12.09 -11.12 -33.48
CA LYS A 91 -11.32 -10.31 -34.41
C LYS A 91 -12.29 -9.65 -35.40
N GLY A 92 -12.18 -8.34 -35.56
CA GLY A 92 -13.07 -7.57 -36.44
C GLY A 92 -14.31 -6.98 -35.75
N MET A 93 -14.90 -7.63 -34.74
CA MET A 93 -16.10 -7.12 -34.03
C MET A 93 -15.90 -5.74 -33.40
N SER A 94 -16.81 -4.78 -33.57
CA SER A 94 -16.65 -3.44 -32.98
C SER A 94 -16.74 -3.44 -31.45
N TYR A 95 -16.47 -2.28 -30.83
CA TYR A 95 -16.67 -2.12 -29.38
C TYR A 95 -18.13 -2.41 -28.99
N ASP A 96 -19.07 -1.89 -29.78
CA ASP A 96 -20.51 -2.05 -29.54
C ASP A 96 -21.01 -3.48 -29.75
N ASP A 97 -20.36 -4.26 -30.62
CA ASP A 97 -20.69 -5.67 -30.81
C ASP A 97 -20.17 -6.55 -29.65
N ILE A 98 -18.96 -6.25 -29.16
CA ILE A 98 -18.31 -7.05 -28.10
C ILE A 98 -18.92 -6.75 -26.73
N ARG A 99 -19.32 -5.48 -26.49
CA ARG A 99 -19.75 -5.02 -25.19
C ARG A 99 -20.93 -5.82 -24.61
N PRO A 100 -22.04 -6.08 -25.33
CA PRO A 100 -23.14 -6.90 -24.82
C PRO A 100 -22.72 -8.32 -24.46
N ILE A 101 -21.83 -8.94 -25.26
CA ILE A 101 -21.32 -10.29 -25.03
C ILE A 101 -20.48 -10.32 -23.75
N PHE A 102 -19.63 -9.31 -23.56
CA PHE A 102 -18.82 -9.15 -22.37
C PHE A 102 -19.70 -8.94 -21.13
N GLU A 103 -20.62 -7.98 -21.16
CA GLU A 103 -21.51 -7.67 -20.03
C GLU A 103 -22.34 -8.88 -19.59
N ALA A 104 -22.86 -9.66 -20.55
CA ALA A 104 -23.62 -10.88 -20.28
C ALA A 104 -22.81 -11.95 -19.51
N LYS A 105 -21.48 -11.95 -19.65
CA LYS A 105 -20.57 -12.89 -18.95
C LYS A 105 -19.94 -12.27 -17.70
N PHE A 106 -19.68 -10.98 -17.72
CA PHE A 106 -19.02 -10.26 -16.63
C PHE A 106 -19.97 -9.94 -15.48
N ASN A 107 -21.19 -9.45 -15.77
CA ASN A 107 -22.11 -8.97 -14.75
C ASN A 107 -22.53 -10.06 -13.75
N PRO A 108 -22.86 -11.31 -14.16
CA PRO A 108 -23.14 -12.38 -13.21
C PRO A 108 -21.95 -12.70 -12.29
N ASN A 109 -20.71 -12.63 -12.81
CA ASN A 109 -19.51 -12.86 -12.02
C ASN A 109 -19.30 -11.75 -10.98
N VAL A 110 -19.54 -10.50 -11.34
CA VAL A 110 -19.50 -9.38 -10.39
C VAL A 110 -20.59 -9.52 -9.33
N ALA A 111 -21.82 -9.87 -9.72
CA ALA A 111 -22.93 -10.07 -8.80
C ALA A 111 -22.63 -11.20 -7.80
N PHE A 112 -22.03 -12.30 -8.27
CA PHE A 112 -21.60 -13.40 -7.41
C PHE A 112 -20.54 -12.94 -6.40
N LEU A 113 -19.50 -12.23 -6.86
CA LEU A 113 -18.44 -11.74 -5.98
C LEU A 113 -18.95 -10.75 -4.92
N LEU A 114 -19.88 -9.87 -5.30
CA LEU A 114 -20.48 -8.93 -4.37
C LEU A 114 -21.25 -9.66 -3.27
N LYS A 115 -22.05 -10.66 -3.67
CA LYS A 115 -22.80 -11.50 -2.74
C LYS A 115 -21.89 -12.25 -1.76
N THR A 116 -20.76 -12.79 -2.24
CA THR A 116 -19.81 -13.49 -1.37
C THR A 116 -19.14 -12.55 -0.36
N LYS A 117 -18.82 -11.31 -0.76
CA LYS A 117 -18.25 -10.32 0.16
C LYS A 117 -19.22 -9.95 1.29
N GLU A 118 -20.48 -9.70 0.93
CA GLU A 118 -21.53 -9.39 1.90
C GLU A 118 -21.75 -10.53 2.90
N GLN A 119 -21.74 -11.79 2.43
CA GLN A 119 -21.85 -12.96 3.30
C GLN A 119 -20.67 -13.09 4.27
N ILE A 120 -19.44 -12.89 3.79
CA ILE A 120 -18.25 -12.94 4.66
C ILE A 120 -18.31 -11.84 5.72
N GLU A 121 -18.69 -10.63 5.32
CA GLU A 121 -18.84 -9.49 6.24
C GLU A 121 -19.94 -9.74 7.29
N GLU A 122 -21.07 -10.32 6.91
CA GLU A 122 -22.13 -10.69 7.85
C GLU A 122 -21.67 -11.77 8.84
N ASP A 123 -20.97 -12.80 8.37
CA ASP A 123 -20.43 -13.87 9.21
C ASP A 123 -19.36 -13.34 10.18
N GLU A 124 -18.47 -12.44 9.75
CA GLU A 124 -17.50 -11.75 10.60
C GLU A 124 -18.18 -10.93 11.70
N ASN A 125 -19.21 -10.15 11.34
CA ASN A 125 -19.97 -9.35 12.30
C ASN A 125 -20.71 -10.22 13.34
N ARG A 126 -21.27 -11.36 12.92
CA ARG A 126 -21.92 -12.33 13.81
C ARG A 126 -20.90 -12.98 14.76
N ALA A 127 -19.70 -13.28 14.27
CA ALA A 127 -18.62 -13.81 15.11
C ALA A 127 -18.17 -12.78 16.16
N LEU A 128 -18.02 -11.52 15.78
CA LEU A 128 -17.67 -10.42 16.69
C LEU A 128 -18.74 -10.20 17.77
N GLN A 129 -20.03 -10.26 17.44
CA GLN A 129 -21.11 -10.15 18.42
C GLN A 129 -21.04 -11.26 19.48
N LYS A 130 -20.81 -12.51 19.07
CA LYS A 130 -20.65 -13.64 20.00
C LYS A 130 -19.46 -13.47 20.96
N ILE A 131 -18.37 -12.86 20.50
CA ILE A 131 -17.18 -12.61 21.33
C ILE A 131 -17.46 -11.53 22.38
N ASN A 132 -18.22 -10.49 22.06
CA ASN A 132 -18.52 -9.39 22.99
C ASN A 132 -19.62 -9.72 24.01
N GLU A 133 -20.38 -10.81 23.79
CA GLU A 133 -21.39 -11.33 24.72
C GLU A 133 -20.81 -12.34 25.74
N THR A 134 -19.53 -12.73 25.61
CA THR A 134 -18.80 -13.63 26.53
C THR A 134 -17.88 -12.85 27.46
#